data_AF-A0A5J4X864-F1
#
_entry.id   AF-A0A5J4X864-F1
#
_cell.length_a   1.000
_cell.length_b   1.000
_cell.length_c   1.000
_cell.angle_alpha   90.00
_cell.angle_beta   90.00
_cell.angle_gamma   90.00
#
_symmetry.space_group_name_H-M   'P 1'
#
loop_
_entity.id
_entity.type
_entity.pdbx_description
1 polymer ?
#
loop_
_entity_poly.entity_id
_entity_poly.type
_entity_poly.pdbx_seq_one_letter_code
_entity_poly.pdbx_strand_id
1 'polypeptide(L)'
;EEEKKRKEAETEKRRIEEENFEKKRENEKIKYQLALLKQKFGVQKIDEEIQLIEEKEKEISEENKILKEENQKLKDEILQLKDEKIHQLEEENKRKDQENKKLKEDILKLKDEVLKEKQKKEKQDQRVKEVEEQIQKLLEDKKEKEEQLKKLKETPVINLINPNPTDIEISDVAGGMKKIFKRNCTKADSISLTQVLESGVWSMEALLQNTQGGCGGIGIVKDSYNIPAGANPNTNPNFQNMAAYTGNLWGIGQVYCKEKTISGNSTFGDNQILKQEYDSEKGTLAFFLDGVQQPVYISGIKEKVRFIACLYYSESSCIIRSLKKLAAATAVHVANEKAVQW
;
A
#
# COMPACT_ATOMS: atom_id res chain seq x y z
N GLU A 1 -55.80 -32.33 -83.69
CA GLU A 1 -55.57 -33.12 -82.45
C GLU A 1 -56.31 -34.46 -82.48
N GLU A 2 -57.59 -34.45 -82.84
CA GLU A 2 -58.39 -35.66 -83.08
C GLU A 2 -57.76 -36.59 -84.15
N GLU A 3 -57.23 -36.03 -85.24
CA GLU A 3 -56.53 -36.77 -86.29
C GLU A 3 -55.21 -37.43 -85.80
N LYS A 4 -54.54 -36.83 -84.81
CA LYS A 4 -53.31 -37.37 -84.20
C LYS A 4 -53.65 -38.55 -83.29
N LYS A 5 -54.68 -38.42 -82.46
CA LYS A 5 -55.22 -39.54 -81.64
C LYS A 5 -55.72 -40.69 -82.53
N ARG A 6 -56.30 -40.37 -83.69
CA ARG A 6 -56.72 -41.37 -84.68
C ARG A 6 -55.52 -42.16 -85.24
N LYS A 7 -54.45 -41.47 -85.63
CA LYS A 7 -53.20 -42.11 -86.10
C LYS A 7 -52.52 -42.95 -85.01
N GLU A 8 -52.49 -42.47 -83.77
CA GLU A 8 -51.93 -43.22 -82.63
C GLU A 8 -52.75 -44.49 -82.34
N ALA A 9 -54.08 -44.39 -82.33
CA ALA A 9 -54.96 -45.54 -82.15
C ALA A 9 -54.84 -46.55 -83.31
N GLU A 10 -54.67 -46.09 -84.54
CA GLU A 10 -54.51 -46.95 -85.72
C GLU A 10 -53.14 -47.65 -85.74
N THR A 11 -52.10 -46.98 -85.25
CA THR A 11 -50.76 -47.57 -85.06
C THR A 11 -50.76 -48.63 -83.96
N GLU A 12 -51.41 -48.33 -82.82
CA GLU A 12 -51.53 -49.27 -81.71
C GLU A 12 -52.39 -50.48 -82.08
N LYS A 13 -53.48 -50.26 -82.83
CA LYS A 13 -54.29 -51.34 -83.39
C LYS A 13 -53.46 -52.26 -84.30
N ARG A 14 -52.63 -51.69 -85.18
CA ARG A 14 -51.75 -52.45 -86.07
C ARG A 14 -50.71 -53.26 -85.28
N ARG A 15 -50.15 -52.70 -84.21
CA ARG A 15 -49.24 -53.39 -83.28
C ARG A 15 -49.92 -54.58 -82.60
N ILE A 16 -51.15 -54.39 -82.11
CA ILE A 16 -51.94 -55.47 -81.51
C ILE A 16 -52.28 -56.56 -82.54
N GLU A 17 -52.59 -56.19 -83.78
CA GLU A 17 -52.87 -57.14 -84.87
C GLU A 17 -51.62 -57.95 -85.24
N GLU A 18 -50.45 -57.33 -85.28
CA GLU A 18 -49.15 -58.00 -85.50
C GLU A 18 -48.81 -58.97 -84.36
N GLU A 19 -48.91 -58.53 -83.10
CA GLU A 19 -48.70 -59.40 -81.93
C GLU A 19 -49.67 -60.59 -81.92
N ASN A 20 -50.93 -60.38 -82.29
CA ASN A 20 -51.93 -61.45 -82.40
C ASN A 20 -51.62 -62.42 -83.54
N PHE A 21 -51.12 -61.92 -84.68
CA PHE A 21 -50.72 -62.77 -85.79
C PHE A 21 -49.52 -63.66 -85.41
N GLU A 22 -48.53 -63.11 -84.73
CA GLU A 22 -47.39 -63.88 -84.21
C GLU A 22 -47.82 -64.94 -83.19
N LYS A 23 -48.64 -64.56 -82.20
CA LYS A 23 -49.19 -65.52 -81.22
C LYS A 23 -49.98 -66.64 -81.89
N LYS A 24 -50.72 -66.34 -82.96
CA LYS A 24 -51.46 -67.35 -83.73
C LYS A 24 -50.50 -68.35 -84.38
N ARG A 25 -49.42 -67.88 -85.00
CA ARG A 25 -48.40 -68.73 -85.62
C ARG A 25 -47.66 -69.58 -84.60
N GLU A 26 -47.36 -69.03 -83.43
CA GLU A 26 -46.78 -69.78 -82.32
C GLU A 26 -47.73 -70.85 -81.80
N ASN A 27 -49.02 -70.54 -81.63
CA ASN A 27 -50.03 -71.51 -81.24
C ASN A 27 -50.15 -72.67 -82.24
N GLU A 28 -50.10 -72.40 -83.54
CA GLU A 28 -50.09 -73.44 -84.57
C GLU A 28 -48.85 -74.34 -84.46
N LYS A 29 -47.67 -73.75 -84.21
CA LYS A 29 -46.43 -74.49 -84.01
C LYS A 29 -46.47 -75.37 -82.75
N ILE A 30 -47.02 -74.84 -81.65
CA ILE A 30 -47.22 -75.58 -80.40
C ILE A 30 -48.19 -76.74 -80.62
N LYS A 31 -49.32 -76.52 -81.30
CA LYS A 31 -50.27 -77.58 -81.65
C LYS A 31 -49.61 -78.72 -82.44
N TYR A 32 -48.78 -78.37 -83.42
CA TYR A 32 -48.03 -79.36 -84.20
C TYR A 32 -47.03 -80.16 -83.35
N GLN A 33 -46.29 -79.49 -82.47
CA GLN A 33 -45.37 -80.16 -81.54
C GLN A 33 -46.10 -81.07 -80.54
N LEU A 34 -47.27 -80.63 -80.06
CA LEU A 34 -48.13 -81.41 -79.16
C LEU A 34 -48.63 -82.70 -79.84
N ALA A 35 -49.02 -82.61 -81.11
CA ALA A 35 -49.44 -83.77 -81.90
C ALA A 35 -48.31 -84.80 -82.06
N LEU A 36 -47.07 -84.34 -82.31
CA LEU A 36 -45.88 -85.21 -82.38
C LEU A 36 -45.57 -85.89 -81.04
N LEU A 37 -45.69 -85.15 -79.93
CA LEU A 37 -45.48 -85.70 -78.59
C LEU A 37 -46.53 -86.77 -78.25
N LYS A 38 -47.81 -86.51 -78.57
CA LYS A 38 -48.90 -87.49 -78.41
C LYS A 38 -48.66 -88.76 -79.24
N GLN A 39 -48.12 -88.64 -80.44
CA GLN A 39 -47.75 -89.78 -81.28
C GLN A 39 -46.59 -90.59 -80.68
N LYS A 40 -45.58 -89.92 -80.11
CA LYS A 40 -44.34 -90.55 -79.61
C LYS A 40 -44.50 -91.18 -78.23
N PHE A 41 -45.28 -90.58 -77.34
CA PHE A 41 -45.39 -90.98 -75.93
C PHE A 41 -46.78 -91.50 -75.52
N GLY A 42 -47.77 -91.39 -76.43
CA GLY A 42 -49.15 -91.82 -76.21
C GLY A 42 -50.06 -90.67 -75.76
N VAL A 43 -51.28 -90.61 -76.31
CA VAL A 43 -52.26 -89.54 -76.07
C VAL A 43 -52.61 -89.41 -74.59
N GLN A 44 -52.90 -90.52 -73.91
CA GLN A 44 -53.30 -90.54 -72.50
C GLN A 44 -52.22 -89.95 -71.58
N LYS A 45 -50.95 -90.36 -71.74
CA LYS A 45 -49.84 -89.86 -70.91
C LYS A 45 -49.62 -88.35 -71.06
N ILE A 46 -49.71 -87.85 -72.29
CA ILE A 46 -49.52 -86.41 -72.55
C ILE A 46 -50.70 -85.60 -72.01
N ASP A 47 -51.94 -86.09 -72.13
CA ASP A 47 -53.12 -85.39 -71.58
C ASP A 47 -53.12 -85.39 -70.04
N GLU A 48 -52.66 -86.47 -69.39
CA GLU A 48 -52.43 -86.51 -67.94
C GLU A 48 -51.34 -85.51 -67.48
N GLU A 49 -50.22 -85.40 -68.21
CA GLU A 49 -49.19 -84.41 -67.93
C GLU A 49 -49.69 -82.96 -68.11
N ILE A 50 -50.52 -82.70 -69.13
CA ILE A 50 -51.14 -81.39 -69.34
C ILE A 50 -52.08 -81.04 -68.18
N GLN A 51 -52.93 -81.97 -67.74
CA GLN A 51 -53.80 -81.74 -66.58
C GLN A 51 -53.00 -81.46 -65.31
N LEU A 52 -51.90 -82.19 -65.09
CA LEU A 52 -51.00 -81.96 -63.95
C LEU A 52 -50.33 -80.58 -64.02
N ILE A 53 -49.96 -80.11 -65.21
CA ILE A 53 -49.41 -78.78 -65.43
C ILE A 53 -50.48 -77.71 -65.18
N GLU A 54 -51.70 -77.89 -65.69
CA GLU A 54 -52.81 -76.95 -65.47
C GLU A 54 -53.21 -76.84 -63.99
N GLU A 55 -53.17 -77.94 -63.24
CA GLU A 55 -53.39 -77.93 -61.78
C GLU A 55 -52.28 -77.17 -61.07
N LYS A 56 -51.01 -77.43 -61.39
CA LYS A 56 -49.87 -76.70 -60.82
C LYS A 56 -49.88 -75.22 -61.19
N GLU A 57 -50.28 -74.85 -62.40
CA GLU A 57 -50.41 -73.45 -62.82
C GLU A 57 -51.51 -72.73 -62.03
N LYS A 58 -52.62 -73.41 -61.71
CA LYS A 58 -53.66 -72.87 -60.83
C LYS A 58 -53.13 -72.70 -59.40
N GLU A 59 -52.45 -73.69 -58.84
CA GLU A 59 -51.81 -73.59 -57.52
C GLU A 59 -50.84 -72.41 -57.45
N ILE A 60 -49.95 -72.28 -58.43
CA ILE A 60 -48.99 -71.16 -58.55
C ILE A 60 -49.73 -69.82 -58.69
N SER A 61 -50.82 -69.75 -59.44
CA SER A 61 -51.62 -68.54 -59.58
C SER A 61 -52.28 -68.13 -58.27
N GLU A 62 -52.81 -69.10 -57.51
CA GLU A 62 -53.41 -68.88 -56.20
C GLU A 62 -52.35 -68.40 -55.18
N GLU A 63 -51.18 -69.06 -55.13
CA GLU A 63 -50.04 -68.66 -54.29
C GLU A 63 -49.54 -67.25 -54.62
N ASN A 64 -49.41 -66.92 -55.91
CA ASN A 64 -49.01 -65.58 -56.35
C ASN A 64 -50.01 -64.51 -55.92
N LYS A 65 -51.32 -64.83 -55.91
CA LYS A 65 -52.35 -63.91 -55.42
C LYS A 65 -52.20 -63.66 -53.93
N ILE A 66 -52.00 -64.72 -53.13
CA ILE A 66 -51.77 -64.62 -51.68
C ILE A 66 -50.51 -63.80 -51.39
N LEU A 67 -49.39 -64.11 -52.04
CA LEU A 67 -48.13 -63.38 -51.90
C LEU A 67 -48.27 -61.90 -52.26
N LYS A 68 -49.12 -61.57 -53.24
CA LYS A 68 -49.37 -60.18 -53.63
C LYS A 68 -50.18 -59.43 -52.57
N GLU A 69 -51.17 -60.07 -51.96
CA GLU A 69 -51.95 -59.52 -50.85
C GLU A 69 -51.10 -59.35 -49.58
N GLU A 70 -50.24 -60.32 -49.25
CA GLU A 70 -49.29 -60.23 -48.13
C GLU A 70 -48.26 -59.11 -48.35
N ASN A 71 -47.68 -59.01 -49.55
CA ASN A 71 -46.77 -57.91 -49.88
C ASN A 71 -47.45 -56.54 -49.78
N GLN A 72 -48.74 -56.44 -50.11
CA GLN A 72 -49.48 -55.19 -49.95
C GLN A 72 -49.67 -54.85 -48.47
N LYS A 73 -50.07 -55.82 -47.64
CA LYS A 73 -50.17 -55.63 -46.18
C LYS A 73 -48.85 -55.22 -45.55
N LEU A 74 -47.75 -55.88 -45.91
CA LEU A 74 -46.40 -55.54 -45.45
C LEU A 74 -46.01 -54.10 -45.83
N LYS A 75 -46.36 -53.65 -47.05
CA LYS A 75 -46.09 -52.26 -47.46
C LYS A 75 -46.87 -51.25 -46.60
N ASP A 76 -48.14 -51.53 -46.32
CA ASP A 76 -48.98 -50.66 -45.52
C ASP A 76 -48.49 -50.59 -44.06
N GLU A 77 -48.06 -51.73 -43.50
CA GLU A 77 -47.46 -51.80 -42.16
C GLU A 77 -46.12 -51.04 -42.08
N ILE A 78 -45.25 -51.20 -43.10
CA ILE A 78 -44.00 -50.42 -43.20
C ILE A 78 -44.29 -48.91 -43.29
N LEU A 79 -45.36 -48.51 -43.98
CA LEU A 79 -45.74 -47.11 -44.10
C LEU A 79 -46.20 -46.55 -42.74
N GLN A 80 -47.08 -47.27 -42.05
CA GLN A 80 -47.53 -46.88 -40.70
C GLN A 80 -46.37 -46.75 -39.71
N LEU A 81 -45.47 -47.75 -39.68
CA LEU A 81 -44.29 -47.72 -38.82
C LEU A 81 -43.34 -46.55 -39.13
N LYS A 82 -43.21 -46.18 -40.42
CA LYS A 82 -42.43 -45.00 -40.82
C LYS A 82 -43.07 -43.72 -40.33
N ASP A 83 -44.38 -43.56 -40.50
CA ASP A 83 -45.09 -42.35 -40.08
C ASP A 83 -45.05 -42.17 -38.56
N GLU A 84 -45.23 -43.26 -37.79
CA GLU A 84 -45.05 -43.24 -36.33
C GLU A 84 -43.63 -42.84 -35.93
N LYS A 85 -42.61 -43.37 -36.63
CA LYS A 85 -41.22 -43.04 -36.34
C LYS A 85 -40.89 -41.58 -36.66
N ILE A 86 -41.44 -41.05 -37.75
CA ILE A 86 -41.30 -39.64 -38.13
C ILE A 86 -41.93 -38.77 -37.05
N HIS A 87 -43.17 -39.08 -36.63
CA HIS A 87 -43.86 -38.32 -35.58
C HIS A 87 -43.05 -38.30 -34.27
N GLN A 88 -42.52 -39.45 -33.83
CA GLN A 88 -41.67 -39.52 -32.63
C GLN A 88 -40.41 -38.64 -32.75
N LEU A 89 -39.75 -38.66 -33.91
CA LEU A 89 -38.55 -37.85 -34.16
C LEU A 89 -38.87 -36.34 -34.18
N GLU A 90 -40.02 -35.96 -34.74
CA GLU A 90 -40.48 -34.57 -34.76
C GLU A 90 -40.78 -34.04 -33.35
N GLU A 91 -41.45 -34.83 -32.51
CA GLU A 91 -41.69 -34.44 -31.12
C GLU A 91 -40.39 -34.33 -30.32
N GLU A 92 -39.46 -35.27 -30.50
CA GLU A 92 -38.16 -35.23 -29.83
C GLU A 92 -37.34 -33.99 -30.24
N ASN A 93 -37.31 -33.67 -31.54
CA ASN A 93 -36.65 -32.48 -32.05
C ASN A 93 -37.28 -31.20 -31.50
N LYS A 94 -38.61 -31.13 -31.44
CA LYS A 94 -39.32 -29.98 -30.87
C LYS A 94 -38.99 -29.78 -29.40
N ARG A 95 -38.87 -30.87 -28.63
CA ARG A 95 -38.46 -30.81 -27.21
C ARG A 95 -37.02 -30.32 -27.07
N LYS A 96 -36.09 -30.85 -27.88
CA LYS A 96 -34.68 -30.42 -27.91
C LYS A 96 -34.53 -28.95 -28.30
N ASP A 97 -35.34 -28.46 -29.24
CA ASP A 97 -35.32 -27.05 -29.65
C ASP A 97 -35.78 -26.12 -28.52
N GLN A 98 -36.79 -26.52 -27.76
CA GLN A 98 -37.25 -25.78 -26.58
C GLN A 98 -36.19 -25.75 -25.48
N GLU A 99 -35.55 -26.89 -25.18
CA GLU A 99 -34.44 -26.96 -24.22
C GLU A 99 -33.25 -26.09 -24.65
N ASN A 100 -32.86 -26.16 -25.92
CA ASN A 100 -31.78 -25.35 -26.48
C ASN A 100 -32.08 -23.85 -26.39
N LYS A 101 -33.34 -23.44 -26.61
CA LYS A 101 -33.75 -22.05 -26.47
C LYS A 101 -33.62 -21.57 -25.02
N LYS A 102 -34.09 -22.37 -24.06
CA LYS A 102 -33.99 -22.06 -22.63
C LYS A 102 -32.53 -21.98 -22.18
N LEU A 103 -31.70 -22.93 -22.62
CA LEU A 103 -30.28 -22.95 -22.29
C LEU A 103 -29.55 -21.70 -22.83
N LYS A 104 -29.90 -21.23 -24.02
CA LYS A 104 -29.35 -19.98 -24.59
C LYS A 104 -29.72 -18.76 -23.75
N GLU A 105 -30.96 -18.68 -23.26
CA GLU A 105 -31.40 -17.58 -22.40
C GLU A 105 -30.66 -17.57 -21.05
N ASP A 106 -30.43 -18.75 -20.46
CA ASP A 106 -29.70 -18.87 -19.19
C ASP A 106 -28.20 -18.55 -19.36
N ILE A 107 -27.59 -18.97 -20.47
CA ILE A 107 -26.20 -18.59 -20.83
C ILE A 107 -26.08 -17.06 -20.97
N LEU A 108 -27.09 -16.39 -21.55
CA LEU A 108 -27.07 -14.95 -21.70
C LEU A 108 -27.09 -14.23 -20.35
N LYS A 109 -27.96 -14.68 -19.43
CA LYS A 109 -28.04 -14.13 -18.06
C LYS A 109 -26.75 -14.33 -17.28
N LEU A 110 -26.17 -15.54 -17.35
CA LEU A 110 -24.89 -15.84 -16.68
C LEU A 110 -23.75 -14.99 -17.22
N LYS A 111 -23.70 -14.72 -18.54
CA LYS A 111 -22.70 -13.83 -19.12
C LYS A 111 -22.81 -12.40 -18.58
N ASP A 112 -24.02 -11.88 -18.43
CA ASP A 112 -24.26 -10.54 -17.88
C ASP A 112 -23.87 -10.45 -16.41
N GLU A 113 -24.12 -11.50 -15.62
CA GLU A 113 -23.70 -11.58 -14.21
C GLU A 113 -22.17 -11.61 -14.08
N VAL A 114 -21.51 -12.46 -14.86
CA VAL A 114 -20.03 -12.54 -14.89
C VAL A 114 -19.42 -11.20 -15.30
N LEU A 115 -20.02 -10.48 -16.25
CA LEU A 115 -19.54 -9.16 -16.66
C LEU A 115 -19.67 -8.13 -15.52
N LYS A 116 -20.79 -8.14 -14.80
CA LYS A 116 -21.01 -7.25 -13.65
C LYS A 116 -20.05 -7.55 -12.50
N GLU A 117 -19.78 -8.82 -12.21
CA GLU A 117 -18.79 -9.20 -11.19
C GLU A 117 -17.38 -8.78 -11.58
N LYS A 118 -17.00 -8.97 -12.84
CA LYS A 118 -15.68 -8.54 -13.34
C LYS A 118 -15.48 -7.04 -13.17
N GLN A 119 -16.48 -6.22 -13.53
CA GLN A 119 -16.43 -4.77 -13.32
C GLN A 119 -16.35 -4.37 -11.84
N LYS A 120 -17.04 -5.09 -10.94
CA LYS A 120 -16.93 -4.85 -9.49
C LYS A 120 -15.52 -5.16 -8.98
N LYS A 121 -14.94 -6.27 -9.43
CA LYS A 121 -13.59 -6.69 -9.04
C LYS A 121 -12.53 -5.68 -9.52
N GLU A 122 -12.62 -5.22 -10.76
CA GLU A 122 -11.73 -4.18 -11.30
C GLU A 122 -11.80 -2.87 -10.49
N LYS A 123 -13.02 -2.44 -10.11
CA LYS A 123 -13.18 -1.26 -9.22
C LYS A 123 -12.59 -1.48 -7.83
N GLN A 124 -12.69 -2.69 -7.29
CA GLN A 124 -12.11 -3.02 -5.99
C GLN A 124 -10.59 -3.05 -6.03
N ASP A 125 -10.00 -3.63 -7.07
CA ASP A 125 -8.55 -3.69 -7.27
C ASP A 125 -7.96 -2.27 -7.43
N GLN A 126 -8.68 -1.37 -8.12
CA GLN A 126 -8.26 0.03 -8.24
C GLN A 126 -8.25 0.74 -6.88
N ARG A 127 -9.28 0.54 -6.05
CA ARG A 127 -9.33 1.11 -4.69
C ARG A 127 -8.22 0.56 -3.78
N VAL A 128 -7.85 -0.71 -3.93
CA VAL A 128 -6.75 -1.30 -3.15
C VAL A 128 -5.43 -0.61 -3.49
N LYS A 129 -5.13 -0.41 -4.78
CA LYS A 129 -3.92 0.31 -5.21
C LYS A 129 -3.85 1.74 -4.64
N GLU A 130 -4.96 2.47 -4.68
CA GLU A 130 -5.02 3.83 -4.12
C GLU A 130 -4.74 3.86 -2.61
N VAL A 131 -5.23 2.87 -1.87
CA VAL A 131 -4.98 2.76 -0.42
C VAL A 131 -3.52 2.39 -0.15
N GLU A 132 -2.93 1.48 -0.93
CA GLU A 132 -1.52 1.09 -0.80
C GLU A 132 -0.58 2.29 -1.02
N GLU A 133 -0.85 3.13 -2.03
CA GLU A 133 -0.09 4.36 -2.28
C GLU A 133 -0.20 5.36 -1.11
N GLN A 134 -1.39 5.52 -0.53
CA GLN A 134 -1.59 6.39 0.64
C GLN A 134 -0.85 5.88 1.88
N ILE A 135 -0.84 4.56 2.11
CA ILE A 135 -0.11 3.94 3.23
C ILE A 135 1.40 4.16 3.08
N GLN A 136 1.95 3.98 1.87
CA GLN A 136 3.37 4.24 1.61
C GLN A 136 3.76 5.68 1.96
N LYS A 137 2.96 6.66 1.51
CA LYS A 137 3.21 8.07 1.80
C LYS A 137 3.17 8.38 3.31
N LEU A 138 2.21 7.80 4.04
CA LEU A 138 2.12 7.98 5.49
C LEU A 138 3.31 7.37 6.25
N LEU A 139 3.88 6.26 5.74
CA LEU A 139 5.07 5.65 6.33
C LEU A 139 6.32 6.52 6.15
N GLU A 140 6.49 7.14 4.98
CA GLU A 140 7.56 8.10 4.70
C GLU A 140 7.45 9.32 5.65
N ASP A 141 6.27 9.95 5.72
CA ASP A 141 5.99 11.10 6.60
C ASP A 141 6.25 10.76 8.08
N LYS A 142 5.90 9.54 8.51
CA LYS A 142 6.14 9.07 9.87
C LYS A 142 7.65 8.97 10.15
N LYS A 143 8.41 8.40 9.22
CA LYS A 143 9.86 8.23 9.35
C LYS A 143 10.57 9.58 9.46
N GLU A 144 10.18 10.55 8.64
CA GLU A 144 10.72 11.92 8.72
C GLU A 144 10.43 12.58 10.08
N LYS A 145 9.20 12.44 10.59
CA LYS A 145 8.83 12.98 11.91
C LYS A 145 9.59 12.30 13.05
N GLU A 146 9.80 10.99 12.98
CA GLU A 146 10.58 10.26 13.98
C GLU A 146 12.05 10.72 14.01
N GLU A 147 12.64 10.97 12.84
CA GLU A 147 14.01 11.47 12.74
C GLU A 147 14.15 12.91 13.24
N GLN A 148 13.17 13.78 12.94
CA GLN A 148 13.10 15.13 13.51
C GLN A 148 12.96 15.09 15.04
N LEU A 149 12.13 14.18 15.57
CA LEU A 149 11.95 14.02 17.01
C LEU A 149 13.22 13.50 17.69
N LYS A 150 13.97 12.63 17.01
CA LYS A 150 15.24 12.10 17.51
C LYS A 150 16.30 13.20 17.62
N LYS A 151 16.40 14.08 16.59
CA LYS A 151 17.26 15.27 16.61
C LYS A 151 16.86 16.26 17.71
N LEU A 152 15.56 16.38 18.01
CA LEU A 152 15.07 17.26 19.08
C LEU A 152 15.33 16.71 20.50
N LYS A 153 15.44 15.38 20.64
CA LYS A 153 15.74 14.70 21.91
C LYS A 153 17.23 14.66 22.25
N GLU A 154 18.12 15.10 21.37
CA GLU A 154 19.53 15.35 21.68
C GLU A 154 19.69 16.64 22.51
N THR A 155 18.97 16.75 23.63
CA THR A 155 19.29 17.78 24.63
C THR A 155 20.64 17.43 25.25
N PRO A 156 21.64 18.34 25.18
CA PRO A 156 22.92 18.14 25.83
C PRO A 156 22.74 17.77 27.29
N VAL A 157 23.37 16.68 27.73
CA VAL A 157 23.34 16.25 29.13
C VAL A 157 24.06 17.31 29.97
N ILE A 158 23.35 17.93 30.92
CA ILE A 158 23.94 18.91 31.83
C ILE A 158 24.78 18.14 32.86
N ASN A 159 26.09 18.23 32.71
CA ASN A 159 27.07 17.67 33.64
C ASN A 159 27.92 18.81 34.23
N LEU A 160 28.28 18.67 35.50
CA LEU A 160 28.92 19.73 36.30
C LEU A 160 30.21 19.19 36.94
N ILE A 161 31.21 20.06 37.05
CA ILE A 161 32.45 19.82 37.81
C ILE A 161 32.33 20.60 39.12
N ASN A 162 32.31 19.84 40.22
CA ASN A 162 32.22 20.39 41.58
C ASN A 162 33.62 20.46 42.22
N PRO A 163 34.25 21.64 42.30
CA PRO A 163 35.57 21.76 42.93
C PRO A 163 35.52 21.69 44.47
N ASN A 164 34.34 21.79 45.08
CA ASN A 164 34.16 21.86 46.53
C ASN A 164 33.00 20.98 47.02
N PRO A 165 33.10 19.64 46.95
CA PRO A 165 32.01 18.72 47.29
C PRO A 165 31.61 18.72 48.76
N THR A 166 32.45 19.25 49.65
CA THR A 166 32.11 19.42 51.08
C THR A 166 31.13 20.57 51.30
N ASP A 167 31.14 21.59 50.44
CA ASP A 167 30.27 22.77 50.57
C ASP A 167 29.17 22.86 49.50
N ILE A 168 29.36 22.19 48.36
CA ILE A 168 28.42 22.18 47.24
C ILE A 168 27.81 20.80 47.07
N GLU A 169 26.49 20.76 47.08
CA GLU A 169 25.69 19.59 46.71
C GLU A 169 25.13 19.78 45.29
N ILE A 170 25.20 18.72 44.48
CA ILE A 170 24.59 18.68 43.15
C ILE A 170 23.54 17.58 43.12
N SER A 171 22.34 17.93 42.68
CA SER A 171 21.21 17.01 42.54
C SER A 171 20.51 17.14 41.19
N ASP A 172 19.89 16.05 40.75
CA ASP A 172 19.04 16.00 39.57
C ASP A 172 17.65 16.57 39.88
N VAL A 173 17.10 17.33 38.93
CA VAL A 173 15.74 17.90 38.98
C VAL A 173 14.97 17.47 37.72
N ALA A 174 13.64 17.49 37.79
CA ALA A 174 12.77 17.15 36.68
C ALA A 174 13.18 17.86 35.37
N GLY A 175 13.08 17.15 34.24
CA GLY A 175 13.43 17.69 32.93
C GLY A 175 14.94 17.72 32.60
N GLY A 176 15.77 16.96 33.33
CA GLY A 176 17.21 16.88 33.08
C GLY A 176 18.00 18.09 33.58
N MET A 177 17.38 18.94 34.41
CA MET A 177 18.01 20.10 35.03
C MET A 177 18.91 19.65 36.18
N LYS A 178 19.95 20.43 36.48
CA LYS A 178 20.82 20.21 37.64
C LYS A 178 20.67 21.34 38.64
N LYS A 179 20.49 21.01 39.91
CA LYS A 179 20.51 21.96 41.02
C LYS A 179 21.86 21.93 41.73
N ILE A 180 22.46 23.10 41.87
CA ILE A 180 23.66 23.38 42.67
C ILE A 180 23.17 24.01 43.96
N PHE A 181 23.46 23.42 45.10
CA PHE A 181 23.06 23.89 46.43
C PHE A 181 24.30 24.14 47.29
N LYS A 182 24.37 25.31 47.93
CA LYS A 182 25.48 25.69 48.81
C LYS A 182 25.11 25.44 50.27
N ARG A 183 25.92 24.66 50.98
CA ARG A 183 25.68 24.26 52.37
C ARG A 183 26.07 25.35 53.36
N ASN A 184 27.26 25.91 53.23
CA ASN A 184 27.86 26.81 54.22
C ASN A 184 28.21 28.16 53.61
N CYS A 185 28.26 29.18 54.48
CA CYS A 185 28.54 30.57 54.10
C CYS A 185 29.99 30.96 54.49
N THR A 186 31.00 30.28 53.95
CA THR A 186 32.40 30.58 54.30
C THR A 186 33.15 31.34 53.21
N LYS A 187 32.96 30.95 51.95
CA LYS A 187 33.57 31.55 50.76
C LYS A 187 32.63 31.44 49.56
N ALA A 188 32.87 32.25 48.53
CA ALA A 188 32.25 32.06 47.23
C ALA A 188 32.64 30.70 46.65
N ASP A 189 31.75 30.02 45.95
CA ASP A 189 32.08 28.86 45.14
C ASP A 189 31.63 29.07 43.70
N SER A 190 32.46 28.61 42.76
CA SER A 190 32.17 28.63 41.35
C SER A 190 32.16 27.21 40.81
N ILE A 191 31.07 26.84 40.15
CA ILE A 191 30.85 25.50 39.59
C ILE A 191 30.79 25.67 38.09
N SER A 192 31.54 24.82 37.38
CA SER A 192 31.58 24.83 35.92
C SER A 192 30.83 23.65 35.34
N LEU A 193 30.24 23.83 34.15
CA LEU A 193 29.79 22.71 33.34
C LEU A 193 30.98 21.92 32.78
N THR A 194 30.79 20.64 32.47
CA THR A 194 31.80 19.82 31.78
C THR A 194 31.89 20.13 30.29
N GLN A 195 30.82 20.68 29.70
CA GLN A 195 30.76 20.97 28.27
C GLN A 195 31.76 22.07 27.90
N VAL A 196 32.76 21.69 27.09
CA VAL A 196 33.71 22.62 26.47
C VAL A 196 33.03 23.31 25.29
N LEU A 197 33.09 24.64 25.25
CA LEU A 197 32.46 25.46 24.21
C LEU A 197 33.47 25.68 23.07
N GLU A 198 33.55 24.70 22.17
CA GLU A 198 34.56 24.71 21.09
C GLU A 198 34.12 25.49 19.85
N SER A 199 32.94 25.15 19.29
CA SER A 199 32.44 25.73 18.04
C SER A 199 30.92 25.92 18.07
N GLY A 200 30.48 26.94 17.32
CA GLY A 200 29.10 27.34 17.17
C GLY A 200 28.61 28.23 18.32
N VAL A 201 27.29 28.41 18.36
CA VAL A 201 26.64 29.22 19.39
C VAL A 201 26.13 28.32 20.49
N TRP A 202 26.45 28.64 21.74
CA TRP A 202 26.02 27.90 22.92
C TRP A 202 25.25 28.80 23.86
N SER A 203 24.17 28.27 24.44
CA SER A 203 23.33 28.98 25.40
C SER A 203 23.16 28.15 26.66
N MET A 204 23.25 28.81 27.81
CA MET A 204 22.91 28.25 29.13
C MET A 204 21.90 29.14 29.83
N GLU A 205 20.86 28.53 30.39
CA GLU A 205 19.89 29.20 31.27
C GLU A 205 20.06 28.72 32.71
N ALA A 206 20.05 29.66 33.65
CA ALA A 206 20.14 29.42 35.08
C ALA A 206 19.09 30.21 35.85
N LEU A 207 18.64 29.65 36.97
CA LEU A 207 17.74 30.31 37.92
C LEU A 207 18.41 30.29 39.29
N LEU A 208 18.63 31.47 39.86
CA LEU A 208 19.16 31.61 41.22
C LEU A 208 18.02 31.67 42.23
N GLN A 209 18.20 31.03 43.40
CA GLN A 209 17.22 31.02 44.48
C GLN A 209 17.91 31.13 45.83
N ASN A 210 17.26 31.79 46.79
CA ASN A 210 17.75 31.97 48.17
C ASN A 210 19.17 32.55 48.23
N THR A 211 19.51 33.45 47.30
CA THR A 211 20.82 34.12 47.21
C THR A 211 20.94 35.36 48.10
N GLN A 212 20.03 35.47 49.08
CA GLN A 212 19.84 36.63 49.95
C GLN A 212 19.56 37.94 49.18
N GLY A 213 19.01 37.88 47.96
CA GLY A 213 18.76 39.07 47.15
C GLY A 213 19.75 39.29 46.01
N GLY A 214 20.33 38.21 45.46
CA GLY A 214 21.16 38.26 44.25
C GLY A 214 22.67 38.14 44.51
N CYS A 215 23.10 37.54 45.62
CA CYS A 215 24.53 37.26 45.84
C CYS A 215 24.95 35.96 45.11
N GLY A 216 24.89 36.02 43.78
CA GLY A 216 25.31 34.97 42.86
C GLY A 216 25.58 35.52 41.46
N GLY A 217 25.93 34.64 40.52
CA GLY A 217 26.13 35.04 39.13
C GLY A 217 26.37 33.87 38.17
N ILE A 218 26.44 34.19 36.89
CA ILE A 218 26.81 33.26 35.81
C ILE A 218 27.95 33.84 34.98
N GLY A 219 28.70 32.97 34.31
CA GLY A 219 29.75 33.43 33.41
C GLY A 219 30.51 32.31 32.73
N ILE A 220 31.81 32.54 32.51
CA ILE A 220 32.71 31.59 31.85
C ILE A 220 34.03 31.41 32.60
N VAL A 221 34.68 30.27 32.36
CA VAL A 221 36.05 29.95 32.78
C VAL A 221 36.85 29.41 31.58
N LYS A 222 38.15 29.68 31.52
CA LYS A 222 39.06 29.01 30.58
C LYS A 222 38.99 27.51 30.79
N ASP A 223 38.90 26.74 29.71
CA ASP A 223 38.81 25.29 29.80
C ASP A 223 40.02 24.68 30.52
N SER A 224 41.22 25.20 30.24
CA SER A 224 42.48 24.79 30.86
C SER A 224 42.63 25.15 32.34
N TYR A 225 41.69 25.90 32.92
CA TYR A 225 41.77 26.35 34.30
C TYR A 225 40.94 25.44 35.23
N ASN A 226 41.61 24.83 36.19
CA ASN A 226 40.96 24.08 37.26
C ASN A 226 40.53 25.04 38.37
N ILE A 227 39.21 25.22 38.51
CA ILE A 227 38.65 26.09 39.55
C ILE A 227 38.98 25.50 40.93
N PRO A 228 39.64 26.24 41.84
CA PRO A 228 39.87 25.77 43.21
C PRO A 228 38.59 25.84 44.06
N ALA A 229 38.54 25.08 45.15
CA ALA A 229 37.48 25.20 46.14
C ALA A 229 37.45 26.63 46.74
N GLY A 230 36.26 27.22 46.90
CA GLY A 230 36.14 28.58 47.42
C GLY A 230 36.50 29.69 46.41
N ALA A 231 36.51 29.41 45.11
CA ALA A 231 36.87 30.37 44.07
C ALA A 231 35.81 31.46 43.85
N ASN A 232 36.22 32.72 44.04
CA ASN A 232 35.48 33.90 43.62
C ASN A 232 36.01 34.37 42.24
N PRO A 233 35.15 34.57 41.22
CA PRO A 233 35.59 35.03 39.89
C PRO A 233 36.32 36.38 39.90
N ASN A 234 36.12 37.22 40.92
CA ASN A 234 36.70 38.56 41.03
C ASN A 234 37.99 38.63 41.88
N THR A 235 38.54 37.51 42.34
CA THR A 235 39.77 37.50 43.15
C THR A 235 40.94 36.89 42.39
N ASN A 236 42.18 37.26 42.77
CA ASN A 236 43.38 36.63 42.20
C ASN A 236 43.45 35.16 42.69
N PRO A 237 43.81 34.17 41.84
CA PRO A 237 44.15 34.26 40.41
C PRO A 237 42.95 34.05 39.47
N ASN A 238 41.74 33.91 40.02
CA ASN A 238 40.52 33.55 39.29
C ASN A 238 40.12 34.59 38.24
N PHE A 239 40.23 35.89 38.52
CA PHE A 239 39.83 36.94 37.56
C PHE A 239 40.63 36.92 36.24
N GLN A 240 41.79 36.25 36.21
CA GLN A 240 42.58 36.06 34.99
C GLN A 240 42.06 34.91 34.13
N ASN A 241 41.21 34.05 34.67
CA ASN A 241 40.74 32.82 34.05
C ASN A 241 39.22 32.72 34.00
N MET A 242 38.51 33.64 34.65
CA MET A 242 37.07 33.62 34.85
C MET A 242 36.49 35.00 34.61
N ALA A 243 35.24 35.02 34.16
CA ALA A 243 34.42 36.23 34.13
C ALA A 243 33.00 35.90 34.56
N ALA A 244 32.31 36.87 35.15
CA ALA A 244 30.97 36.68 35.66
C ALA A 244 30.12 37.95 35.59
N TYR A 245 28.85 37.77 35.23
CA TYR A 245 27.78 38.74 35.43
C TYR A 245 27.10 38.44 36.77
N THR A 246 27.10 39.42 37.68
CA THR A 246 26.76 39.21 39.09
C THR A 246 25.53 40.00 39.53
N GLY A 247 24.80 39.45 40.50
CA GLY A 247 23.51 39.99 40.93
C GLY A 247 23.64 41.16 41.89
N ASN A 248 22.49 41.63 42.38
CA ASN A 248 22.35 42.89 43.11
C ASN A 248 23.30 43.00 44.31
N LEU A 249 23.33 41.99 45.20
CA LEU A 249 24.15 42.05 46.42
C LEU A 249 25.60 41.63 46.26
N TRP A 250 26.01 41.08 45.11
CA TRP A 250 27.41 40.77 44.86
C TRP A 250 28.10 41.92 44.12
N GLY A 251 27.53 42.35 43.00
CA GLY A 251 28.17 43.32 42.11
C GLY A 251 27.21 44.27 41.43
N ILE A 252 25.95 44.37 41.88
CA ILE A 252 24.98 45.35 41.37
C ILE A 252 24.88 45.27 39.83
N GLY A 253 24.72 44.06 39.29
CA GLY A 253 24.60 43.86 37.84
C GLY A 253 25.91 44.03 37.06
N GLN A 254 27.06 44.13 37.72
CA GLN A 254 28.34 44.32 37.01
C GLN A 254 28.86 43.03 36.37
N VAL A 255 29.63 43.22 35.30
CA VAL A 255 30.43 42.17 34.66
C VAL A 255 31.89 42.30 35.11
N TYR A 256 32.40 41.25 35.73
CA TYR A 256 33.80 41.08 36.10
C TYR A 256 34.55 40.31 35.03
N CYS A 257 35.66 40.84 34.53
CA CYS A 257 36.52 40.16 33.57
C CYS A 257 37.92 40.80 33.57
N LYS A 258 38.98 40.01 33.72
CA LYS A 258 40.38 40.47 33.62
C LYS A 258 40.69 41.74 34.44
N GLU A 259 40.40 41.70 35.74
CA GLU A 259 40.57 42.83 36.69
C GLU A 259 39.69 44.05 36.43
N LYS A 260 38.87 44.02 35.38
CA LYS A 260 37.94 45.10 35.04
C LYS A 260 36.55 44.75 35.56
N THR A 261 35.88 45.79 36.05
CA THR A 261 34.49 45.76 36.46
C THR A 261 33.73 46.79 35.64
N ILE A 262 32.78 46.33 34.83
CA ILE A 262 32.00 47.21 33.95
C ILE A 262 30.53 47.17 34.36
N SER A 263 29.96 48.36 34.53
CA SER A 263 28.53 48.57 34.81
C SER A 263 27.75 48.89 33.54
N GLY A 264 26.45 48.55 33.57
CA GLY A 264 25.51 48.84 32.49
C GLY A 264 24.39 47.82 32.35
N ASN A 265 24.58 46.59 32.87
CA ASN A 265 23.50 45.61 32.92
C ASN A 265 22.56 45.90 34.10
N SER A 266 21.33 45.43 33.98
CA SER A 266 20.36 45.46 35.05
C SER A 266 20.84 44.62 36.24
N THR A 267 20.38 44.95 37.45
CA THR A 267 20.60 44.08 38.60
C THR A 267 19.56 42.96 38.61
N PHE A 268 19.90 41.83 39.24
CA PHE A 268 18.98 40.72 39.42
C PHE A 268 19.04 40.15 40.83
N GLY A 269 17.93 39.54 41.25
CA GLY A 269 17.76 38.87 42.53
C GLY A 269 17.37 37.40 42.35
N ASP A 270 16.59 36.88 43.31
CA ASP A 270 16.11 35.50 43.29
C ASP A 270 14.96 35.31 42.30
N ASN A 271 14.86 34.10 41.76
CA ASN A 271 13.81 33.60 40.85
C ASN A 271 13.73 34.30 39.48
N GLN A 272 14.78 35.01 39.07
CA GLN A 272 14.92 35.53 37.71
C GLN A 272 15.74 34.60 36.84
N ILE A 273 15.37 34.48 35.57
CA ILE A 273 16.06 33.62 34.62
C ILE A 273 17.22 34.39 34.01
N LEU A 274 18.43 33.90 34.28
CA LEU A 274 19.64 34.36 33.64
C LEU A 274 19.93 33.48 32.45
N LYS A 275 20.26 34.08 31.32
CA LYS A 275 20.80 33.38 30.15
C LYS A 275 22.15 33.97 29.78
N GLN A 276 23.06 33.11 29.35
CA GLN A 276 24.28 33.53 28.68
C GLN A 276 24.44 32.79 27.36
N GLU A 277 24.92 33.51 26.36
CA GLU A 277 25.09 33.03 25.00
C GLU A 277 26.51 33.29 24.52
N TYR A 278 27.24 32.22 24.24
CA TYR A 278 28.59 32.25 23.69
C TYR A 278 28.54 32.03 22.18
N ASP A 279 29.14 32.93 21.42
CA ASP A 279 29.33 32.81 19.97
C ASP A 279 30.82 32.64 19.70
N SER A 280 31.22 31.42 19.29
CA SER A 280 32.63 31.11 19.02
C SER A 280 33.19 31.80 17.78
N GLU A 281 32.35 32.11 16.80
CA GLU A 281 32.80 32.76 15.55
C GLU A 281 33.14 34.23 15.80
N LYS A 282 32.34 34.90 16.62
CA LYS A 282 32.59 36.29 17.04
C LYS A 282 33.52 36.39 18.25
N GLY A 283 33.70 35.31 19.01
CA GLY A 283 34.45 35.32 20.27
C GLY A 283 33.79 36.18 21.33
N THR A 284 32.46 36.09 21.45
CA THR A 284 31.66 36.95 22.34
C THR A 284 30.79 36.15 23.31
N LEU A 285 30.54 36.70 24.51
CA LEU A 285 29.56 36.20 25.47
C LEU A 285 28.55 37.30 25.81
N ALA A 286 27.30 37.11 25.41
CA ALA A 286 26.18 38.00 25.74
C ALA A 286 25.37 37.46 26.93
N PHE A 287 24.78 38.36 27.71
CA PHE A 287 23.93 38.03 28.85
C PHE A 287 22.50 38.48 28.61
N PHE A 288 21.54 37.77 29.20
CA PHE A 288 20.12 38.12 29.18
C PHE A 288 19.54 37.93 30.59
N LEU A 289 18.60 38.80 30.94
CA LEU A 289 17.83 38.74 32.18
C LEU A 289 16.35 38.68 31.81
N ASP A 290 15.66 37.62 32.23
CA ASP A 290 14.24 37.35 31.91
C ASP A 290 13.92 37.52 30.42
N GLY A 291 14.84 37.05 29.56
CA GLY A 291 14.71 37.13 28.10
C GLY A 291 15.19 38.44 27.46
N VAL A 292 15.54 39.46 28.25
CA VAL A 292 16.03 40.76 27.75
C VAL A 292 17.55 40.77 27.68
N GLN A 293 18.11 40.98 26.48
CA GLN A 293 19.56 41.09 26.30
C GLN A 293 20.14 42.30 27.05
N GLN A 294 21.28 42.09 27.70
CA GLN A 294 21.98 43.10 28.49
C GLN A 294 23.08 43.79 27.67
N PRO A 295 23.35 45.09 27.89
CA PRO A 295 24.25 45.88 27.05
C PRO A 295 25.75 45.59 27.26
N VAL A 296 26.15 45.17 28.46
CA VAL A 296 27.54 44.79 28.76
C VAL A 296 27.73 43.31 28.44
N TYR A 297 28.66 43.05 27.52
CA TYR A 297 29.01 41.72 27.04
C TYR A 297 30.54 41.53 27.04
N ILE A 298 31.00 40.30 26.94
CA ILE A 298 32.44 39.99 26.85
C ILE A 298 32.81 39.73 25.41
N SER A 299 33.98 40.20 24.98
CA SER A 299 34.49 40.03 23.62
C SER A 299 35.97 39.65 23.63
N GLY A 300 36.47 39.13 22.51
CA GLY A 300 37.87 38.75 22.35
C GLY A 300 38.20 37.35 22.89
N ILE A 301 37.18 36.52 23.13
CA ILE A 301 37.35 35.13 23.56
C ILE A 301 37.92 34.33 22.39
N LYS A 302 39.13 33.81 22.55
CA LYS A 302 39.83 33.03 21.51
C LYS A 302 40.18 31.63 21.94
N GLU A 303 40.27 31.38 23.25
CA GLU A 303 40.48 30.04 23.79
C GLU A 303 39.15 29.32 24.08
N LYS A 304 39.25 28.01 24.29
CA LYS A 304 38.12 27.19 24.75
C LYS A 304 37.72 27.62 26.17
N VAL A 305 36.41 27.74 26.38
CA VAL A 305 35.82 28.13 27.67
C VAL A 305 34.71 27.15 28.06
N ARG A 306 34.33 27.19 29.34
CA ARG A 306 33.18 26.46 29.90
C ARG A 306 32.29 27.43 30.64
N PHE A 307 30.98 27.18 30.63
CA PHE A 307 30.04 27.98 31.42
C PHE A 307 30.20 27.70 32.93
N ILE A 308 29.99 28.73 33.75
CA ILE A 308 30.02 28.66 35.21
C ILE A 308 28.78 29.29 35.85
N ALA A 309 28.48 28.86 37.07
CA ALA A 309 27.58 29.50 38.02
C ALA A 309 28.31 29.73 39.37
N CYS A 310 28.01 30.83 40.03
CA CYS A 310 28.72 31.28 41.24
C CYS A 310 27.71 31.55 42.37
N LEU A 311 28.00 31.07 43.59
CA LEU A 311 27.16 31.23 44.78
C LEU A 311 28.00 31.66 45.99
N TYR A 312 27.43 32.45 46.90
CA TYR A 312 28.15 32.94 48.10
C TYR A 312 27.52 32.51 49.42
N TYR A 313 26.21 32.73 49.63
CA TYR A 313 25.58 32.47 50.91
C TYR A 313 25.19 30.99 51.08
N SER A 314 25.11 30.55 52.34
CA SER A 314 24.51 29.26 52.68
C SER A 314 23.05 29.21 52.24
N GLU A 315 22.56 28.02 51.91
CA GLU A 315 21.20 27.74 51.43
C GLU A 315 20.85 28.35 50.07
N SER A 316 21.77 29.11 49.48
CA SER A 316 21.66 29.58 48.10
C SER A 316 21.73 28.40 47.12
N SER A 317 20.96 28.50 46.04
CA SER A 317 20.99 27.51 44.99
C SER A 317 20.90 28.10 43.59
N CYS A 318 21.42 27.36 42.63
CA CYS A 318 21.36 27.65 41.21
C CYS A 318 20.81 26.43 40.49
N ILE A 319 19.72 26.58 39.74
CA ILE A 319 19.20 25.53 38.87
C ILE A 319 19.66 25.84 37.45
N ILE A 320 20.52 24.98 36.89
CA ILE A 320 20.86 25.03 35.47
C ILE A 320 19.70 24.39 34.71
N ARG A 321 18.91 25.22 34.04
CA ARG A 321 17.64 24.86 33.40
C ARG A 321 17.85 24.25 32.03
N SER A 322 18.82 24.77 31.27
CA SER A 322 19.09 24.30 29.93
C SER A 322 20.54 24.57 29.52
N LEU A 323 21.06 23.67 28.68
CA LEU A 323 22.29 23.84 27.92
C LEU A 323 21.96 23.45 26.48
N LYS A 324 22.15 24.37 25.53
CA LYS A 324 21.79 24.14 24.12
C LYS A 324 22.89 24.65 23.20
N LYS A 325 23.16 23.89 22.14
CA LYS A 325 23.83 24.42 20.96
C LYS A 325 22.76 25.04 20.05
N LEU A 326 22.90 26.32 19.73
CA LEU A 326 21.96 27.06 18.90
C LEU A 326 22.40 27.02 17.43
N ALA A 327 21.43 27.03 16.51
CA ALA A 327 21.71 27.09 15.07
C ALA A 327 22.30 28.44 14.65
N ALA A 328 21.96 29.53 15.35
CA ALA A 328 22.48 30.87 15.15
C ALA A 328 22.43 31.67 16.46
N ALA A 329 23.20 32.75 16.52
CA ALA A 329 23.16 33.70 17.64
C ALA A 329 21.79 34.38 17.70
N THR A 330 21.26 34.51 18.91
CA THR A 330 20.08 35.34 19.20
C THR A 330 20.47 36.69 19.78
N ALA A 331 21.72 36.85 20.22
CA ALA A 331 22.26 38.14 20.59
C ALA A 331 22.35 39.09 19.38
N VAL A 332 21.84 40.30 19.56
CA VAL A 332 21.80 41.37 18.56
C VAL A 332 22.53 42.61 19.09
N HIS A 333 22.70 43.63 18.24
CA HIS A 333 23.19 44.93 18.69
C HIS A 333 22.13 45.61 19.58
N VAL A 334 22.56 46.17 20.71
CA VAL A 334 21.67 46.88 21.65
C VAL A 334 22.23 48.27 21.98
N ALA A 335 21.34 49.22 22.30
CA ALA A 335 21.76 50.57 22.66
C ALA A 335 22.67 50.56 23.90
N ASN A 336 23.68 51.43 23.89
CA ASN A 336 24.67 51.57 24.98
C ASN A 336 25.52 50.31 25.23
N GLU A 337 25.70 49.46 24.22
CA GLU A 337 26.53 48.28 24.38
C GLU A 337 27.96 48.63 24.81
N LYS A 338 28.52 47.82 25.71
CA LYS A 338 29.89 47.96 26.19
C LYS A 338 30.56 46.59 26.19
N ALA A 339 31.64 46.48 25.44
CA ALA A 339 32.45 45.28 25.41
C ALA A 339 33.49 45.29 26.54
N VAL A 340 33.55 44.21 27.32
CA VAL A 340 34.68 43.91 28.21
C VAL A 340 35.62 42.95 27.48
N GLN A 341 36.92 43.27 27.45
CA GLN A 341 37.91 42.42 26.78
C GLN A 341 38.28 41.23 27.67
N TRP A 342 38.21 40.03 27.09
CA TRP A 342 38.56 38.76 27.71
C TRP A 342 40.07 38.53 27.85
#